data_AF-A0A956XUL4-F1
#
_entry.id   AF-A0A956XUL4-F1
#
_cell.length_a   1.000
_cell.length_b   1.000
_cell.length_c   1.000
_cell.angle_alpha   90.00
_cell.angle_beta   90.00
_cell.angle_gamma   90.00
#
_symmetry.space_group_name_H-M   'P 1'
#
loop_
_entity.id
_entity.type
_entity.pdbx_description
1 polymer ?
#
loop_
_entity_poly.entity_id
_entity_poly.type
_entity_poly.pdbx_seq_one_letter_code
_entity_poly.pdbx_strand_id
1 'polypeptide(L)'
;MNILLKIARQVLRTVLGEITRQVQVVQQQVLDAIMRDVANVDEIWVGEGAEAFKAEASGMVQNRLNEVIGLTTRTHQAIIQAEERMTQADQQVQNLVSNLVSEYTQVYH
;
A
#
# COMPACT_ATOMS: atom_id res chain seq x y z
N MET A 1 12.32 6.96 -23.68
CA MET A 1 11.54 6.38 -22.57
C MET A 1 10.92 5.06 -23.02
N ASN A 2 11.45 3.94 -22.53
CA ASN A 2 11.12 2.58 -22.96
C ASN A 2 9.66 2.21 -22.64
N ILE A 3 8.92 1.62 -23.59
CA ILE A 3 7.48 1.28 -23.42
C ILE A 3 7.25 0.35 -22.22
N LEU A 4 8.17 -0.58 -21.97
CA LEU A 4 8.12 -1.51 -20.85
C LEU A 4 8.17 -0.80 -19.49
N LEU A 5 8.95 0.27 -19.36
CA LEU A 5 9.03 1.07 -18.12
C LEU A 5 7.74 1.85 -17.87
N LYS A 6 7.09 2.36 -18.92
CA LYS A 6 5.78 3.02 -18.81
C LYS A 6 4.70 2.04 -18.33
N ILE A 7 4.69 0.83 -18.88
CA ILE A 7 3.75 -0.24 -18.47
C ILE A 7 4.00 -0.63 -17.01
N ALA A 8 5.26 -0.86 -16.62
CA ALA A 8 5.60 -1.22 -15.25
C ALA A 8 5.20 -0.12 -14.24
N ARG A 9 5.45 1.17 -14.54
CA ARG A 9 4.98 2.29 -13.70
C ARG A 9 3.45 2.34 -13.61
N GLN A 10 2.76 2.10 -14.73
CA GLN A 10 1.30 2.11 -14.75
C GLN A 10 0.71 0.98 -13.89
N VAL A 11 1.26 -0.24 -13.99
CA VAL A 11 0.84 -1.37 -13.17
C VAL A 11 1.06 -1.09 -11.68
N LEU A 12 2.23 -0.56 -11.31
CA LEU A 12 2.53 -0.17 -9.91
C LEU A 12 1.54 0.88 -9.40
N ARG A 13 1.23 1.91 -10.18
CA ARG A 13 0.24 2.94 -9.82
C ARG A 13 -1.17 2.39 -9.67
N THR A 14 -1.57 1.46 -10.53
CA THR A 14 -2.88 0.79 -10.42
C THR A 14 -2.95 -0.06 -9.15
N VAL A 15 -1.91 -0.85 -8.86
CA VAL A 15 -1.83 -1.67 -7.64
C VAL A 15 -1.85 -0.77 -6.39
N LEU A 16 -1.13 0.35 -6.39
CA LEU A 16 -1.18 1.34 -5.31
C LEU A 16 -2.59 1.89 -5.09
N GLY A 17 -3.24 2.33 -6.17
CA GLY A 17 -4.58 2.90 -6.09
C GLY A 17 -5.61 1.91 -5.53
N GLU A 18 -5.45 0.62 -5.85
CA GLU A 18 -6.32 -0.44 -5.36
C GLU A 18 -6.04 -0.77 -3.88
N ILE A 19 -4.77 -0.89 -3.50
CA ILE A 19 -4.35 -1.12 -2.11
C ILE A 19 -4.88 -0.02 -1.19
N THR A 20 -4.71 1.26 -1.56
CA THR A 20 -5.20 2.40 -0.77
C THR A 20 -6.72 2.37 -0.60
N ARG A 21 -7.46 2.02 -1.65
CA ARG A 21 -8.92 1.88 -1.59
C ARG A 21 -9.33 0.74 -0.65
N GLN A 22 -8.65 -0.40 -0.74
CA GLN A 22 -8.92 -1.55 0.13
C GLN A 22 -8.65 -1.23 1.59
N VAL A 23 -7.64 -0.43 1.93
CA VAL A 23 -7.42 0.01 3.32
C VAL A 23 -8.56 0.86 3.83
N GLN A 24 -9.02 1.83 3.04
CA GLN A 24 -10.15 2.69 3.45
C GLN A 24 -11.41 1.86 3.66
N VAL A 25 -11.67 0.89 2.77
CA VAL A 25 -12.77 -0.06 2.88
C VAL A 25 -12.64 -0.91 4.13
N VAL A 26 -11.47 -1.50 4.39
CA VAL A 26 -11.25 -2.35 5.58
C VAL A 26 -11.35 -1.53 6.86
N GLN A 27 -10.73 -0.35 6.92
CA GLN A 27 -10.81 0.52 8.10
C GLN A 27 -12.24 0.89 8.45
N GLN A 28 -13.02 1.35 7.47
CA GLN A 28 -14.37 1.83 7.73
C GLN A 28 -15.34 0.65 7.89
N GLN A 29 -15.38 -0.27 6.93
CA GLN A 29 -16.43 -1.29 6.89
C GLN A 29 -16.22 -2.39 7.92
N VAL A 30 -14.97 -2.81 8.18
CA VAL A 30 -14.71 -3.91 9.12
C VAL A 30 -14.83 -3.41 10.56
N LEU A 31 -14.30 -2.23 10.87
CA LEU A 31 -14.43 -1.66 12.20
C LEU A 31 -15.91 -1.36 12.53
N ASP A 32 -16.64 -0.73 11.61
CA ASP A 32 -18.05 -0.39 11.83
C ASP A 32 -18.93 -1.65 11.93
N ALA A 33 -18.68 -2.67 11.09
CA ALA A 33 -19.43 -3.93 11.15
C ALA A 33 -19.18 -4.67 12.46
N ILE A 34 -17.91 -4.76 12.90
CA ILE A 34 -17.59 -5.45 14.14
C ILE A 34 -18.09 -4.67 15.35
N MET A 35 -17.98 -3.34 15.37
CA MET A 35 -18.56 -2.55 16.45
C MET A 35 -20.08 -2.68 16.51
N ARG A 36 -20.74 -2.82 15.36
CA ARG A 36 -22.19 -3.10 15.30
C ARG A 36 -22.52 -4.48 15.87
N ASP A 37 -21.76 -5.51 15.49
CA ASP A 37 -22.00 -6.87 15.99
C ASP A 37 -21.68 -7.01 17.48
N VAL A 38 -20.64 -6.31 17.96
CA VAL A 38 -20.28 -6.22 19.38
C VAL A 38 -21.34 -5.44 20.17
N ALA A 39 -21.93 -4.39 19.60
CA ALA A 39 -23.02 -3.65 20.24
C ALA A 39 -24.31 -4.49 20.34
N ASN A 40 -24.58 -5.36 19.36
CA ASN A 40 -25.72 -6.28 19.40
C ASN A 40 -25.60 -7.33 20.52
N VAL A 41 -24.43 -7.52 21.13
CA VAL A 41 -24.26 -8.39 22.31
C VAL A 41 -25.12 -7.90 23.47
N ASP A 42 -25.37 -6.60 23.58
CA ASP A 42 -26.20 -6.01 24.65
C ASP A 42 -27.67 -6.42 24.56
N GLU A 43 -28.14 -6.88 23.40
CA GLU A 43 -29.51 -7.38 23.24
C GLU A 43 -29.70 -8.79 23.81
N ILE A 44 -28.60 -9.54 23.97
CA ILE A 44 -28.61 -10.98 24.32
C ILE A 44 -27.93 -11.23 25.67
N TRP A 45 -26.90 -10.46 26.02
CA TRP A 45 -26.09 -10.63 27.21
C TRP A 45 -25.72 -9.29 27.84
N VAL A 46 -26.21 -9.06 29.06
CA VAL A 46 -25.99 -7.82 29.82
C VAL A 46 -25.28 -8.14 31.14
N GLY A 47 -24.31 -7.31 31.52
CA GLY A 47 -23.59 -7.39 32.78
C GLY A 47 -22.09 -7.16 32.64
N GLU A 48 -21.36 -7.14 33.75
CA GLU A 48 -19.92 -6.84 33.79
C GLU A 48 -19.08 -7.77 32.90
N GLY A 49 -19.47 -9.05 32.78
CA GLY A 49 -18.82 -10.00 31.88
C GLY A 49 -19.06 -9.71 30.39
N ALA A 50 -20.23 -9.17 30.03
CA ALA A 50 -20.52 -8.74 28.66
C ALA A 50 -19.68 -7.51 28.31
N GLU A 51 -19.57 -6.53 29.23
CA GLU A 51 -18.70 -5.36 29.05
C GLU A 51 -17.22 -5.76 28.89
N ALA A 52 -16.73 -6.67 29.74
CA ALA A 52 -15.36 -7.18 29.63
C ALA A 52 -15.10 -7.88 28.29
N PHE A 53 -16.05 -8.71 27.84
CA PHE A 53 -15.97 -9.36 26.53
C PHE A 53 -15.95 -8.34 25.39
N LYS A 54 -16.85 -7.33 25.40
CA LYS A 54 -16.87 -6.27 24.39
C LYS A 54 -15.56 -5.51 24.34
N ALA A 55 -14.99 -5.18 25.50
CA ALA A 55 -13.70 -4.49 25.58
C ALA A 55 -12.56 -5.34 24.99
N GLU A 56 -12.51 -6.63 25.32
CA GLU A 56 -11.48 -7.54 24.81
C GLU A 56 -11.62 -7.80 23.32
N ALA A 57 -12.83 -8.09 22.84
CA ALA A 57 -13.13 -8.30 21.42
C ALA A 57 -12.80 -7.04 20.60
N SER A 58 -13.19 -5.86 21.08
CA SER A 58 -12.84 -4.58 20.46
C SER A 58 -11.33 -4.36 20.41
N GLY A 59 -10.61 -4.68 21.49
CA GLY A 59 -9.15 -4.58 21.56
C GLY A 59 -8.44 -5.52 20.58
N MET A 60 -8.87 -6.78 20.47
CA MET A 60 -8.30 -7.73 19.52
C MET A 60 -8.48 -7.27 18.07
N VAL A 61 -9.66 -6.76 17.75
CA VAL A 61 -10.02 -6.29 16.41
C VAL A 61 -9.20 -5.06 16.04
N GLN A 62 -9.11 -4.07 16.94
CA GLN A 62 -8.27 -2.90 16.73
C GLN A 62 -6.81 -3.25 16.50
N ASN A 63 -6.26 -4.19 17.27
CA ASN A 63 -4.87 -4.62 17.12
C ASN A 63 -4.61 -5.24 15.73
N ARG A 64 -5.49 -6.13 15.25
CA ARG A 64 -5.36 -6.70 13.91
C ARG A 64 -5.56 -5.68 12.80
N LEU A 65 -6.48 -4.72 12.99
CA LEU A 65 -6.68 -3.62 12.06
C LEU A 65 -5.39 -2.80 11.92
N ASN A 66 -4.75 -2.47 13.04
CA ASN A 66 -3.48 -1.74 13.07
C ASN A 66 -2.35 -2.48 12.35
N GLU A 67 -2.27 -3.81 12.48
CA GLU A 67 -1.29 -4.62 11.75
C GLU A 67 -1.51 -4.56 10.23
N VAL A 68 -2.77 -4.68 9.78
CA VAL A 68 -3.13 -4.59 8.35
C VAL A 68 -2.80 -3.21 7.80
N ILE A 69 -3.12 -2.15 8.53
CA ILE A 69 -2.78 -0.77 8.17
C ILE A 69 -1.26 -0.60 8.08
N GLY A 70 -0.52 -1.12 9.06
CA GLY A 70 0.94 -1.03 9.10
C GLY A 70 1.61 -1.77 7.95
N LEU A 71 1.17 -3.00 7.65
CA LEU A 71 1.63 -3.76 6.47
C LEU A 71 1.36 -2.98 5.19
N THR A 72 0.16 -2.45 5.04
CA THR A 72 -0.21 -1.72 3.83
C THR A 72 0.60 -0.44 3.65
N THR A 73 0.81 0.31 4.73
CA THR A 73 1.60 1.55 4.70
C THR A 73 3.04 1.27 4.29
N ARG A 74 3.65 0.20 4.81
CA ARG A 74 5.00 -0.24 4.41
C ARG A 74 5.05 -0.67 2.95
N THR A 75 4.08 -1.42 2.47
CA THR A 75 3.99 -1.83 1.06
C THR A 75 3.86 -0.61 0.15
N HIS A 76 3.02 0.36 0.51
CA HIS A 76 2.87 1.62 -0.21
C HIS A 76 4.20 2.38 -0.32
N GLN A 77 4.93 2.54 0.79
CA GLN A 77 6.24 3.19 0.81
C GLN A 77 7.28 2.44 -0.04
N ALA A 78 7.33 1.11 0.06
CA ALA A 78 8.26 0.29 -0.72
C ALA A 78 8.02 0.44 -2.24
N ILE A 79 6.75 0.56 -2.65
CA ILE A 79 6.40 0.78 -4.05
C ILE A 79 6.81 2.18 -4.53
N ILE A 80 6.60 3.23 -3.74
CA ILE A 80 7.07 4.59 -4.09
C ILE A 80 8.60 4.58 -4.29
N GLN A 81 9.32 3.95 -3.37
CA GLN A 81 10.77 3.80 -3.50
C GLN A 81 11.17 3.00 -4.74
N ALA A 82 10.38 1.99 -5.13
CA ALA A 82 10.61 1.25 -6.37
C ALA A 82 10.42 2.15 -7.61
N GLU A 83 9.39 2.99 -7.64
CA GLU A 83 9.18 3.97 -8.73
C GLU A 83 10.34 4.97 -8.84
N GLU A 84 10.83 5.47 -7.71
CA GLU A 84 11.99 6.37 -7.66
C GLU A 84 13.25 5.70 -8.20
N ARG A 85 13.55 4.47 -7.74
CA ARG A 85 14.70 3.69 -8.22
C ARG A 85 14.61 3.41 -9.73
N MET A 86 13.41 3.09 -10.23
CA MET A 86 13.19 2.90 -11.68
C MET A 86 13.44 4.19 -12.46
N THR A 87 13.09 5.34 -11.89
CA THR A 87 13.32 6.65 -12.52
C THR A 87 14.81 6.98 -12.56
N GLN A 88 15.54 6.73 -11.47
CA GLN A 88 16.98 6.93 -11.41
C GLN A 88 17.73 6.01 -12.39
N ALA A 89 17.33 4.74 -12.49
CA ALA A 89 17.91 3.79 -13.43
C ALA A 89 17.71 4.25 -14.89
N ASP A 90 16.52 4.75 -15.24
CA ASP A 90 16.23 5.29 -16.58
C ASP A 90 17.12 6.50 -16.90
N GLN A 91 17.31 7.40 -15.93
CA GLN A 91 18.21 8.56 -16.07
C GLN A 91 19.66 8.13 -16.34
N GLN A 92 20.16 7.13 -15.59
CA GLN A 92 21.52 6.62 -15.75
C GLN A 92 21.71 5.95 -17.13
N VAL A 93 20.76 5.15 -17.58
CA VAL A 93 20.80 4.52 -18.91
C VAL A 93 20.79 5.57 -20.02
N GLN A 94 19.97 6.61 -19.90
CA GLN A 94 19.94 7.69 -20.90
C GLN A 94 21.28 8.43 -20.99
N ASN A 95 21.90 8.72 -19.84
CA ASN A 95 23.23 9.35 -19.79
C ASN A 95 24.30 8.44 -20.42
N LEU A 96 24.29 7.14 -20.10
CA LEU A 96 25.21 6.17 -20.69
C LEU A 96 25.05 6.07 -22.21
N VAL A 97 23.82 5.97 -22.71
CA VAL A 97 23.53 5.94 -24.15
C VAL A 97 23.96 7.24 -24.82
N SER A 98 23.70 8.39 -24.21
CA SER A 98 24.13 9.69 -24.75
C SER A 98 25.65 9.79 -24.85
N ASN A 99 26.37 9.31 -23.83
CA ASN A 99 27.83 9.29 -23.84
C ASN A 99 28.38 8.34 -24.90
N LEU A 100 27.80 7.13 -25.02
CA LEU A 100 28.16 6.15 -26.05
C LEU A 100 27.94 6.69 -27.46
N VAL A 101 26.81 7.35 -27.71
CA VAL A 101 26.52 7.98 -29.00
C VAL A 101 27.52 9.10 -29.27
N SER A 102 27.84 9.94 -28.28
CA SER A 102 28.84 11.00 -28.41
C SER A 102 30.23 10.44 -28.78
N GLU A 103 30.71 9.42 -28.06
CA GLU A 103 31.99 8.77 -28.34
C GLU A 103 32.00 8.14 -29.74
N TYR A 104 30.93 7.44 -30.13
CA TYR A 104 30.83 6.84 -31.46
C TYR A 104 30.85 7.89 -32.57
N THR A 105 30.18 9.03 -32.37
CA THR A 105 30.14 10.13 -33.34
C THR A 105 31.51 10.82 -33.46
N GLN A 106 32.29 10.87 -32.38
CA GLN A 106 33.63 11.46 -32.35
C GLN A 106 34.70 10.56 -32.98
N VAL A 107 34.46 9.24 -33.06
CA VAL A 107 35.39 8.28 -33.67
C VAL A 107 35.14 8.09 -35.18
N TYR A 108 33.92 8.31 -35.66
CA TYR A 108 33.51 8.08 -37.05
C TYR A 108 33.34 9.36 -37.88
N HIS A 109 33.67 10.53 -37.33
CA HIS A 109 33.86 11.80 -38.02
C HIS A 109 35.24 12.37 -37.68
#